data_AF-A0AAP9MVT6-F1
#
_entry.id   AF-A0AAP9MVT6-F1
#
_cell.length_a   1.000
_cell.length_b   1.000
_cell.length_c   1.000
_cell.angle_alpha   90.00
_cell.angle_beta   90.00
_cell.angle_gamma   90.00
#
_symmetry.space_group_name_H-M   'P 1'
#
loop_
_entity.id
_entity.type
_entity.pdbx_description
1 polymer ?
#
loop_
_entity_poly.entity_id
_entity_poly.type
_entity_poly.pdbx_seq_one_letter_code
_entity_poly.pdbx_strand_id
1 'polypeptide(L)'
;MKKYNDMDFIGTRWSNSTQSPYKTRNASRWLTKRSKILSIGSCFAVNFARWISLHNISTTAPEWGLHYNTKTILNELSLCTNGLQRNITWAVQSADGRVRFHDAKRHPINKDSEFELSEEQLKLETHGKNAIKNSTAFIITVGLSEIWEQRIGDEWHYLNRAPLRNIISDKPLIFRHRFQTVSEIKSDLLEIINTIHSAHHGAVPIIFTVSPIPLKTSGVPYDPRIANVRSKSNLVAAIHELFDEHPELESVSYFPAFEMFFQSSSLPTAWQHDGRHVTAEKIDSVCRMFISIYAKNKEQFNKNINFIVPEV
;
A
#
# COMPACT_ATOMS: atom_id res chain seq x y z
N MET A 1 23.06 5.60 -34.59
CA MET A 1 22.80 6.53 -33.47
C MET A 1 23.11 8.00 -33.79
N LYS A 2 24.19 8.37 -34.50
CA LYS A 2 24.47 9.79 -34.86
C LYS A 2 23.26 10.55 -35.45
N LYS A 3 22.48 9.93 -36.35
CA LYS A 3 21.26 10.52 -36.94
C LYS A 3 20.14 10.89 -35.94
N TYR A 4 20.19 10.39 -34.70
CA TYR A 4 19.21 10.69 -33.64
C TYR A 4 19.75 11.70 -32.61
N ASN A 5 21.04 12.02 -32.62
CA ASN A 5 21.65 12.94 -31.65
C ASN A 5 21.35 14.41 -31.97
N ASP A 6 21.16 14.71 -33.26
CA ASP A 6 21.00 16.06 -33.81
C ASP A 6 19.53 16.49 -33.93
N MET A 7 18.60 15.71 -33.37
CA MET A 7 17.18 16.06 -33.35
C MET A 7 16.84 16.72 -32.01
N ASP A 8 16.41 17.98 -32.09
CA ASP A 8 15.88 18.71 -30.95
C ASP A 8 14.40 18.34 -30.75
N PHE A 9 14.15 17.45 -29.80
CA PHE A 9 12.81 17.07 -29.38
C PHE A 9 12.23 18.11 -28.42
N ILE A 10 10.93 18.36 -28.51
CA ILE A 10 10.19 19.08 -27.47
C ILE A 10 10.23 18.24 -26.19
N GLY A 11 10.77 18.82 -25.11
CA GLY A 11 10.87 18.19 -23.80
C GLY A 11 12.30 18.18 -23.24
N THR A 12 12.42 17.85 -21.95
CA THR A 12 13.73 17.75 -21.29
C THR A 12 14.34 16.38 -21.55
N ARG A 13 15.55 16.32 -22.12
CA ARG A 13 16.28 15.05 -22.31
C ARG A 13 16.49 14.36 -20.96
N TRP A 14 16.30 13.04 -20.91
CA TRP A 14 16.49 12.23 -19.69
C TRP A 14 17.82 12.54 -18.99
N SER A 15 18.92 12.55 -19.74
CA SER A 15 20.27 12.82 -19.21
C SER A 15 20.50 14.24 -18.68
N ASN A 16 19.65 15.19 -19.09
CA ASN A 16 19.80 16.61 -18.81
C ASN A 16 18.69 17.15 -17.90
N SER A 17 17.82 16.27 -17.38
CA SER A 17 16.72 16.69 -16.53
C SER A 17 17.23 17.11 -15.16
N THR A 18 17.15 18.41 -14.90
CA THR A 18 17.33 19.02 -13.57
C THR A 18 16.00 19.27 -12.87
N GLN A 19 14.88 18.93 -13.53
CA GLN A 19 13.56 19.09 -12.95
C GLN A 19 13.44 18.20 -11.71
N SER A 20 12.77 18.71 -10.67
CA SER A 20 12.31 17.85 -9.58
C SER A 20 11.58 16.66 -10.21
N PRO A 21 11.87 15.41 -9.81
CA PRO A 21 11.28 14.22 -10.43
C PRO A 21 9.75 14.22 -10.34
N TYR A 22 9.17 15.10 -9.52
CA TYR A 22 7.75 15.23 -9.33
C TYR A 22 7.35 16.66 -8.95
N LYS A 23 6.37 17.23 -9.67
CA LYS A 23 5.62 18.42 -9.27
C LYS A 23 4.33 17.95 -8.62
N THR A 24 4.26 18.13 -7.32
CA THR A 24 3.27 17.44 -6.49
C THR A 24 1.93 18.15 -6.60
N ARG A 25 0.82 17.41 -6.68
CA ARG A 25 -0.55 17.95 -6.52
C ARG A 25 -0.86 18.47 -5.10
N ASN A 26 0.16 18.86 -4.35
CA ASN A 26 0.08 19.26 -2.95
C ASN A 26 0.07 20.79 -2.85
N ALA A 27 -1.12 21.39 -2.87
CA ALA A 27 -1.28 22.84 -2.86
C ALA A 27 -0.76 23.51 -1.57
N SER A 28 -0.71 22.80 -0.44
CA SER A 28 -0.61 23.44 0.88
C SER A 28 0.44 22.87 1.84
N ARG A 29 1.22 21.85 1.44
CA ARG A 29 2.22 21.16 2.29
C ARG A 29 1.67 20.85 3.67
N TRP A 30 0.90 19.78 3.81
CA TRP A 30 0.12 19.53 5.03
C TRP A 30 0.91 19.01 6.24
N LEU A 31 2.13 18.50 6.06
CA LEU A 31 2.85 17.76 7.11
C LEU A 31 3.47 18.69 8.16
N THR A 32 3.14 18.43 9.43
CA THR A 32 3.66 19.14 10.61
C THR A 32 3.88 18.17 11.78
N LYS A 33 4.50 18.61 12.88
CA LYS A 33 4.62 17.81 14.11
C LYS A 33 3.28 17.44 14.77
N ARG A 34 2.20 18.16 14.44
CA ARG A 34 0.85 17.85 14.93
C ARG A 34 0.09 16.86 14.06
N SER A 35 0.66 16.50 12.90
CA SER A 35 0.04 15.52 12.01
C SER A 35 -0.03 14.15 12.70
N LYS A 36 -1.17 13.50 12.54
CA LYS A 36 -1.42 12.09 12.84
C LYS A 36 -1.64 11.37 11.52
N ILE A 37 -0.76 10.44 11.18
CA ILE A 37 -0.71 9.80 9.86
C ILE A 37 -1.18 8.36 9.98
N LEU A 38 -2.22 7.98 9.25
CA LEU A 38 -2.54 6.57 9.03
C LEU A 38 -1.77 6.06 7.81
N SER A 39 -0.90 5.08 8.01
CA SER A 39 -0.15 4.42 6.95
C SER A 39 -0.71 3.02 6.71
N ILE A 40 -1.23 2.79 5.50
CA ILE A 40 -1.85 1.52 5.08
C ILE A 40 -1.03 0.97 3.92
N GLY A 41 -0.71 -0.33 3.94
CA GLY A 41 -0.14 -0.97 2.77
C GLY A 41 0.85 -2.09 3.06
N SER A 42 1.84 -2.19 2.18
CA SER A 42 2.95 -3.16 2.22
C SER A 42 3.95 -2.94 3.37
N CYS A 43 4.94 -3.85 3.52
CA CYS A 43 6.07 -3.67 4.44
C CYS A 43 6.83 -2.34 4.24
N PHE A 44 6.86 -1.81 3.00
CA PHE A 44 7.39 -0.47 2.74
C PHE A 44 6.63 0.60 3.54
N ALA A 45 5.30 0.52 3.59
CA ALA A 45 4.45 1.45 4.34
C ALA A 45 4.75 1.41 5.85
N VAL A 46 5.06 0.22 6.38
CA VAL A 46 5.45 0.03 7.79
C VAL A 46 6.80 0.70 8.06
N ASN A 47 7.82 0.44 7.22
CA ASN A 47 9.13 1.07 7.38
C ASN A 47 9.05 2.59 7.19
N PHE A 48 8.24 3.05 6.25
CA PHE A 48 7.99 4.47 6.01
C PHE A 48 7.36 5.16 7.21
N ALA A 49 6.32 4.55 7.80
CA ALA A 49 5.69 5.03 9.02
C ALA A 49 6.66 5.05 10.21
N ARG A 50 7.44 3.97 10.41
CA ARG A 50 8.48 3.89 11.45
C ARG A 50 9.54 4.97 11.29
N TRP A 51 9.98 5.24 10.06
CA TRP A 51 10.93 6.31 9.81
C TRP A 51 10.33 7.66 10.23
N ILE A 52 9.08 7.95 9.83
CA ILE A 52 8.39 9.20 10.17
C ILE A 52 8.19 9.33 11.70
N SER A 53 7.89 8.24 12.40
CA SER A 53 7.67 8.26 13.84
C SER A 53 8.93 8.67 14.62
N LEU A 54 10.12 8.35 14.12
CA LEU A 54 11.41 8.76 14.73
C LEU A 54 11.64 10.28 14.68
N HIS A 55 10.86 11.00 13.87
CA HIS A 55 10.78 12.45 13.86
C HIS A 55 9.65 13.00 14.75
N ASN A 56 9.17 12.24 15.73
CA ASN A 56 8.12 12.65 16.69
C ASN A 56 6.80 13.07 16.00
N ILE A 57 6.46 12.42 14.90
CA ILE A 57 5.14 12.51 14.27
C ILE A 57 4.35 11.27 14.67
N SER A 58 3.07 11.44 15.02
CA SER A 58 2.21 10.31 15.31
C SER A 58 1.89 9.56 14.02
N THR A 59 2.30 8.30 13.94
CA THR A 59 1.97 7.39 12.83
C THR A 59 1.28 6.16 13.38
N THR A 60 0.19 5.77 12.75
CA THR A 60 -0.55 4.55 13.06
C THR A 60 -0.49 3.65 11.85
N ALA A 61 -0.19 2.37 12.06
CA ALA A 61 -0.46 1.31 11.11
C ALA A 61 -1.65 0.52 11.65
N PRO A 62 -2.69 0.23 10.83
CA PRO A 62 -3.81 -0.56 11.32
C PRO A 62 -3.40 -1.96 11.77
N GLU A 63 -4.05 -2.48 12.81
CA GLU A 63 -3.74 -3.78 13.40
C GLU A 63 -4.25 -4.97 12.57
N TRP A 64 -5.13 -4.74 11.58
CA TRP A 64 -5.63 -5.79 10.68
C TRP A 64 -4.56 -6.36 9.75
N GLY A 65 -3.34 -5.81 9.78
CA GLY A 65 -2.20 -6.30 9.03
C GLY A 65 -2.02 -5.60 7.69
N LEU A 66 -1.27 -6.26 6.80
CA LEU A 66 -0.81 -5.67 5.54
C LEU A 66 -1.78 -5.99 4.40
N HIS A 67 -2.17 -4.96 3.65
CA HIS A 67 -3.02 -5.06 2.46
C HIS A 67 -2.27 -4.45 1.29
N TYR A 68 -2.22 -5.16 0.15
CA TYR A 68 -1.33 -4.78 -0.94
C TYR A 68 -2.05 -4.37 -2.22
N ASN A 69 -3.32 -4.72 -2.37
CA ASN A 69 -4.13 -4.35 -3.53
C ASN A 69 -5.24 -3.38 -3.11
N THR A 70 -5.76 -2.61 -4.06
CA THR A 70 -6.73 -1.55 -3.76
C THR A 70 -8.03 -2.11 -3.20
N LYS A 71 -8.49 -3.26 -3.69
CA LYS A 71 -9.77 -3.84 -3.26
C LYS A 71 -9.75 -4.26 -1.79
N THR A 72 -8.67 -4.92 -1.36
CA THR A 72 -8.52 -5.36 0.04
C THR A 72 -8.31 -4.18 0.98
N ILE A 73 -7.69 -3.08 0.53
CA ILE A 73 -7.62 -1.84 1.31
C ILE A 73 -9.00 -1.21 1.43
N LEU A 74 -9.72 -1.08 0.30
CA LEU A 74 -11.08 -0.54 0.27
C LEU A 74 -12.00 -1.32 1.21
N ASN A 75 -11.99 -2.65 1.15
CA ASN A 75 -12.80 -3.51 2.00
C ASN A 75 -12.62 -3.21 3.50
N GLU A 76 -11.38 -3.07 3.98
CA GLU A 76 -11.12 -2.74 5.39
C GLU A 76 -11.58 -1.33 5.75
N LEU A 77 -11.35 -0.35 4.86
CA LEU A 77 -11.81 1.02 5.08
C LEU A 77 -13.34 1.08 5.14
N SER A 78 -14.04 0.41 4.22
CA SER A 78 -15.49 0.33 4.20
C SER A 78 -16.04 -0.33 5.47
N LEU A 79 -15.42 -1.42 5.95
CA LEU A 79 -15.80 -2.04 7.23
C LEU A 79 -15.71 -1.06 8.41
N CYS A 80 -14.74 -0.14 8.40
CA CYS A 80 -14.65 0.89 9.41
C CYS A 80 -15.69 2.00 9.27
N THR A 81 -16.16 2.33 8.08
CA THR A 81 -17.03 3.49 7.87
C THR A 81 -18.52 3.16 7.73
N ASN A 82 -18.95 2.03 8.33
CA ASN A 82 -20.32 1.48 8.33
C ASN A 82 -20.68 0.54 7.16
N GLY A 83 -19.69 0.09 6.39
CA GLY A 83 -19.88 -0.99 5.44
C GLY A 83 -20.08 -2.34 6.13
N LEU A 84 -20.87 -3.21 5.51
CA LEU A 84 -20.98 -4.62 5.90
C LEU A 84 -20.11 -5.45 4.98
N GLN A 85 -19.29 -6.33 5.57
CA GLN A 85 -18.55 -7.31 4.80
C GLN A 85 -18.62 -8.68 5.48
N ARG A 86 -18.79 -9.73 4.67
CA ARG A 86 -18.76 -11.10 5.15
C ARG A 86 -17.35 -11.47 5.60
N ASN A 87 -17.16 -11.85 6.86
CA ASN A 87 -15.93 -12.49 7.31
C ASN A 87 -15.80 -13.88 6.67
N ILE A 88 -14.57 -14.26 6.32
CA ILE A 88 -14.27 -15.58 5.77
C ILE A 88 -13.23 -16.22 6.68
N THR A 89 -13.63 -17.29 7.36
CA THR A 89 -12.79 -18.04 8.28
C THR A 89 -12.38 -19.36 7.63
N TRP A 90 -11.10 -19.70 7.74
CA TRP A 90 -10.57 -21.00 7.34
C TRP A 90 -10.05 -21.74 8.56
N ALA A 91 -10.55 -22.96 8.80
CA ALA A 91 -9.88 -23.92 9.67
C ALA A 91 -8.69 -24.50 8.90
N VAL A 92 -7.48 -24.40 9.44
CA VAL A 92 -6.25 -24.81 8.75
C VAL A 92 -5.45 -25.72 9.67
N GLN A 93 -5.04 -26.87 9.16
CA GLN A 93 -4.12 -27.75 9.86
C GLN A 93 -2.70 -27.20 9.73
N SER A 94 -2.15 -26.72 10.85
CA SER A 94 -0.79 -26.23 10.97
C SER A 94 0.22 -27.38 10.90
N ALA A 95 1.50 -27.05 10.65
CA ALA A 95 2.58 -28.03 10.54
C ALA A 95 2.83 -28.82 11.85
N ASP A 96 2.43 -28.26 12.99
CA ASP A 96 2.48 -28.91 14.32
C ASP A 96 1.27 -29.85 14.57
N GLY A 97 0.41 -30.05 13.56
CA GLY A 97 -0.79 -30.88 13.62
C GLY A 97 -2.00 -30.20 14.26
N ARG A 98 -1.86 -29.00 14.84
CA ARG A 98 -2.96 -28.26 15.45
C ARG A 98 -3.84 -27.60 14.39
N VAL A 99 -5.14 -27.54 14.66
CA VAL A 99 -6.07 -26.75 13.84
C VAL A 99 -6.09 -25.33 14.38
N ARG A 100 -5.92 -24.35 13.48
CA ARG A 100 -6.09 -22.93 13.80
C ARG A 100 -7.11 -22.31 12.85
N PHE A 101 -7.80 -21.28 13.33
CA PHE A 101 -8.80 -20.54 12.57
C PHE A 101 -8.16 -19.24 12.07
N HIS A 102 -8.05 -19.13 10.75
CA HIS A 102 -7.45 -17.99 10.06
C HIS A 102 -8.51 -17.06 9.49
N ASP A 103 -8.30 -15.76 9.62
CA ASP A 103 -9.05 -14.76 8.85
C ASP A 103 -8.51 -14.74 7.41
N ALA A 104 -9.35 -15.10 6.44
CA ALA A 104 -8.93 -15.10 5.03
C ALA A 104 -8.82 -13.69 4.42
N LYS A 105 -9.42 -12.70 5.08
CA LYS A 105 -9.42 -11.28 4.68
C LYS A 105 -8.36 -10.45 5.39
N ARG A 106 -7.67 -11.00 6.41
CA ARG A 106 -6.62 -10.31 7.17
C ARG A 106 -5.46 -11.25 7.52
N HIS A 107 -4.23 -10.79 7.36
CA HIS A 107 -3.04 -11.59 7.63
C HIS A 107 -2.04 -10.84 8.52
N PRO A 108 -1.44 -11.48 9.54
CA PRO A 108 -1.43 -12.92 9.86
C PRO A 108 -2.47 -13.38 10.91
N ILE A 109 -3.67 -12.80 10.91
CA ILE A 109 -4.65 -13.00 11.98
C ILE A 109 -5.15 -14.46 12.03
N ASN A 110 -4.93 -15.11 13.18
CA ASN A 110 -5.44 -16.45 13.49
C ASN A 110 -5.61 -16.65 14.99
N LYS A 111 -6.50 -17.58 15.39
CA LYS A 111 -6.78 -17.98 16.77
C LYS A 111 -6.99 -19.49 16.89
N ASP A 112 -7.05 -19.98 18.12
CA ASP A 112 -7.25 -21.41 18.41
C ASP A 112 -8.73 -21.83 18.33
N SER A 113 -9.67 -20.86 18.31
CA SER A 113 -11.10 -21.11 18.08
C SER A 113 -11.75 -20.05 17.16
N GLU A 114 -12.88 -20.39 16.52
CA GLU A 114 -13.67 -19.43 15.74
C GLU A 114 -14.21 -18.28 16.59
N PHE A 115 -14.57 -18.58 17.84
CA PHE A 115 -15.09 -17.58 18.78
C PHE A 115 -14.04 -16.51 19.08
N GLU A 116 -12.83 -16.92 19.45
CA GLU A 116 -11.72 -15.99 19.68
C GLU A 116 -11.37 -15.18 18.43
N LEU A 117 -11.45 -15.81 17.25
CA LEU A 117 -11.21 -15.12 15.99
C LEU A 117 -12.26 -14.04 15.74
N SER A 118 -13.54 -14.34 16.00
CA SER A 118 -14.62 -13.37 15.87
C SER A 118 -14.46 -12.20 16.83
N GLU A 119 -14.02 -12.44 18.08
CA GLU A 119 -13.72 -11.36 19.02
C GLU A 119 -12.55 -10.48 18.55
N GLU A 120 -11.50 -11.11 18.00
CA GLU A 120 -10.36 -10.40 17.42
C GLU A 120 -10.79 -9.53 16.24
N GLN A 121 -11.61 -10.06 15.33
CA GLN A 121 -12.14 -9.32 14.18
C GLN A 121 -12.87 -8.04 14.60
N LEU A 122 -13.74 -8.12 15.62
CA LEU A 122 -14.46 -6.96 16.13
C LEU A 122 -13.53 -5.91 16.77
N LYS A 123 -12.48 -6.36 17.47
CA LYS A 123 -11.44 -5.46 18.02
C LYS A 123 -10.70 -4.74 16.90
N LEU A 124 -10.28 -5.47 15.87
CA LEU A 124 -9.59 -4.91 14.69
C LEU A 124 -10.45 -3.87 13.97
N GLU A 125 -11.74 -4.14 13.77
CA GLU A 125 -12.68 -3.18 13.19
C GLU A 125 -12.80 -1.90 14.04
N THR A 126 -12.89 -2.05 15.37
CA THR A 126 -12.97 -0.92 16.31
C THR A 126 -11.69 -0.09 16.31
N HIS A 127 -10.53 -0.74 16.28
CA HIS A 127 -9.23 -0.07 16.20
C HIS A 127 -9.07 0.66 14.87
N GLY A 128 -9.46 0.04 13.75
CA GLY A 128 -9.47 0.67 12.43
C GLY A 128 -10.36 1.93 12.39
N LYS A 129 -11.57 1.84 12.98
CA LYS A 129 -12.51 2.97 13.10
C LYS A 129 -11.87 4.16 13.81
N ASN A 130 -11.24 3.88 14.95
CA ASN A 130 -10.55 4.89 15.74
C ASN A 130 -9.31 5.44 15.00
N ALA A 131 -8.57 4.59 14.29
CA ALA A 131 -7.40 5.01 13.53
C ALA A 131 -7.75 5.97 12.39
N ILE A 132 -8.82 5.70 11.64
CA ILE A 132 -9.32 6.59 10.59
C ILE A 132 -9.76 7.91 11.21
N LYS A 133 -10.69 7.87 12.17
CA LYS A 133 -11.26 9.07 12.81
C LYS A 133 -10.20 10.02 13.39
N ASN A 134 -9.17 9.47 14.02
CA ASN A 134 -8.14 10.26 14.71
C ASN A 134 -7.02 10.75 13.78
N SER A 135 -6.99 10.32 12.53
CA SER A 135 -5.93 10.69 11.59
C SER A 135 -6.21 12.04 10.94
N THR A 136 -5.13 12.69 10.51
CA THR A 136 -5.17 14.00 9.82
C THR A 136 -4.58 13.91 8.42
N ALA A 137 -4.02 12.77 8.05
CA ALA A 137 -3.46 12.47 6.75
C ALA A 137 -3.34 10.96 6.57
N PHE A 138 -3.39 10.50 5.31
CA PHE A 138 -3.38 9.09 4.94
C PHE A 138 -2.27 8.83 3.93
N ILE A 139 -1.47 7.81 4.19
CA ILE A 139 -0.49 7.28 3.23
C ILE A 139 -0.94 5.88 2.85
N ILE A 140 -1.32 5.70 1.58
CA ILE A 140 -1.88 4.45 1.07
C ILE A 140 -0.89 3.88 0.05
N THR A 141 -0.17 2.85 0.49
CA THR A 141 0.84 2.16 -0.31
C THR A 141 0.26 0.93 -0.98
N VAL A 142 0.02 1.00 -2.29
CA VAL A 142 -0.43 -0.13 -3.10
C VAL A 142 0.77 -0.89 -3.65
N GLY A 143 0.76 -2.21 -3.56
CA GLY A 143 1.91 -3.07 -3.87
C GLY A 143 1.68 -4.05 -5.00
N LEU A 144 0.44 -4.43 -5.28
CA LEU A 144 0.13 -5.42 -6.30
C LEU A 144 -1.29 -5.25 -6.85
N SER A 145 -1.47 -5.57 -8.13
CA SER A 145 -2.80 -5.69 -8.75
C SER A 145 -3.30 -7.12 -8.76
N GLU A 146 -2.44 -8.09 -8.40
CA GLU A 146 -2.81 -9.49 -8.27
C GLU A 146 -3.81 -9.70 -7.13
N ILE A 147 -4.89 -10.43 -7.39
CA ILE A 147 -5.92 -10.70 -6.40
C ILE A 147 -6.31 -12.17 -6.41
N TRP A 148 -6.69 -12.63 -5.23
CA TRP A 148 -7.26 -13.94 -5.00
C TRP A 148 -8.68 -13.77 -4.50
N GLU A 149 -9.59 -14.59 -5.01
CA GLU A 149 -11.00 -14.54 -4.66
C GLU A 149 -11.49 -15.95 -4.34
N GLN A 150 -12.35 -16.06 -3.33
CA GLN A 150 -13.08 -17.29 -3.01
C GLN A 150 -14.54 -17.13 -3.40
N ARG A 151 -15.12 -18.14 -4.04
CA ARG A 151 -16.56 -18.18 -4.31
C ARG A 151 -17.31 -18.68 -3.07
N ILE A 152 -18.32 -17.93 -2.63
CA ILE A 152 -19.25 -18.33 -1.57
C ILE A 152 -20.66 -18.08 -2.09
N GLY A 153 -21.44 -19.15 -2.26
CA GLY A 153 -22.69 -19.07 -3.02
C GLY A 153 -22.40 -18.65 -4.47
N ASP A 154 -23.08 -17.60 -4.93
CA ASP A 154 -22.91 -17.06 -6.28
C ASP A 154 -22.01 -15.83 -6.36
N GLU A 155 -21.41 -15.43 -5.23
CA GLU A 155 -20.57 -14.25 -5.14
C GLU A 155 -19.08 -14.60 -5.01
N TRP A 156 -18.24 -13.76 -5.60
CA TRP A 156 -16.80 -13.79 -5.40
C TRP A 156 -16.39 -12.80 -4.32
N HIS A 157 -15.65 -13.28 -3.33
CA HIS A 157 -15.12 -12.45 -2.27
C HIS A 157 -13.60 -12.38 -2.34
N TYR A 158 -13.09 -11.16 -2.29
CA TYR A 158 -11.65 -10.89 -2.29
C TYR A 158 -11.00 -11.33 -0.99
N LEU A 159 -9.85 -11.96 -1.13
CA LEU A 159 -8.99 -12.47 -0.06
C LEU A 159 -7.80 -11.53 0.11
N ASN A 160 -7.21 -11.48 1.32
CA ASN A 160 -6.00 -10.68 1.54
C ASN A 160 -4.82 -11.17 0.71
N ARG A 161 -4.73 -12.49 0.52
CA ARG A 161 -3.61 -13.16 -0.13
C ARG A 161 -4.03 -14.50 -0.73
N ALA A 162 -3.07 -15.17 -1.37
CA ALA A 162 -3.24 -16.53 -1.87
C ALA A 162 -3.77 -17.47 -0.77
N PRO A 163 -4.68 -18.42 -1.10
CA PRO A 163 -5.20 -19.39 -0.15
C PRO A 163 -4.11 -20.17 0.58
N LEU A 164 -4.36 -20.47 1.86
CA LEU A 164 -3.47 -21.32 2.64
C LEU A 164 -3.54 -22.78 2.14
N ARG A 165 -2.46 -23.52 2.36
CA ARG A 165 -2.48 -24.98 2.18
C ARG A 165 -3.19 -25.63 3.37
N ASN A 166 -3.71 -26.85 3.20
CA ASN A 166 -4.32 -27.65 4.26
C ASN A 166 -5.54 -26.99 4.93
N ILE A 167 -6.35 -26.27 4.16
CA ILE A 167 -7.65 -25.79 4.63
C ILE A 167 -8.58 -27.00 4.80
N ILE A 168 -9.12 -27.18 6.00
CA ILE A 168 -10.10 -28.21 6.33
C ILE A 168 -11.48 -27.67 5.95
N SER A 169 -12.18 -28.39 5.08
CA SER A 169 -13.55 -28.04 4.69
C SER A 169 -14.33 -29.26 4.26
N ASP A 170 -15.60 -29.33 4.66
CA ASP A 170 -16.54 -30.39 4.26
C ASP A 170 -17.02 -30.22 2.80
N LYS A 171 -16.76 -29.05 2.20
CA LYS A 171 -17.16 -28.72 0.84
C LYS A 171 -15.95 -28.28 0.01
N PRO A 172 -15.93 -28.55 -1.30
CA PRO A 172 -14.89 -28.03 -2.18
C PRO A 172 -14.84 -26.50 -2.13
N LEU A 173 -13.66 -25.95 -1.85
CA LEU A 173 -13.42 -24.52 -1.90
C LEU A 173 -13.02 -24.12 -3.33
N ILE A 174 -13.73 -23.14 -3.89
CA ILE A 174 -13.47 -22.63 -5.23
C ILE A 174 -12.74 -21.30 -5.13
N PHE A 175 -11.55 -21.25 -5.70
CA PHE A 175 -10.72 -20.06 -5.76
C PHE A 175 -10.46 -19.64 -7.19
N ARG A 176 -10.28 -18.34 -7.41
CA ARG A 176 -9.70 -17.82 -8.65
C ARG A 176 -8.62 -16.80 -8.34
N HIS A 177 -7.74 -16.66 -9.31
CA HIS A 177 -6.64 -15.71 -9.29
C HIS A 177 -6.68 -14.89 -10.58
N ARG A 178 -6.52 -13.58 -10.47
CA ARG A 178 -6.46 -12.65 -11.60
C ARG A 178 -5.72 -11.38 -11.22
N PHE A 179 -5.52 -10.50 -12.19
CA PHE A 179 -5.10 -9.12 -11.95
C PHE A 179 -6.34 -8.22 -11.96
N GLN A 180 -6.39 -7.26 -11.06
CA GLN A 180 -7.29 -6.12 -11.19
C GLN A 180 -6.93 -5.34 -12.46
N THR A 181 -7.97 -4.95 -13.19
CA THR A 181 -7.84 -4.04 -14.33
C THR A 181 -7.55 -2.63 -13.85
N VAL A 182 -7.01 -1.79 -14.74
CA VAL A 182 -6.76 -0.37 -14.45
C VAL A 182 -8.06 0.33 -14.02
N SER A 183 -9.19 0.04 -14.69
CA SER A 183 -10.50 0.59 -14.34
C SER A 183 -10.99 0.17 -12.95
N GLU A 184 -10.79 -1.10 -12.56
CA GLU A 184 -11.15 -1.58 -11.22
C GLU A 184 -10.30 -0.91 -10.15
N ILE A 185 -8.98 -0.77 -10.39
CA ILE A 185 -8.06 -0.11 -9.47
C ILE A 185 -8.46 1.36 -9.31
N LYS A 186 -8.72 2.08 -10.41
CA LYS A 186 -9.17 3.48 -10.39
C LYS A 186 -10.46 3.65 -9.60
N SER A 187 -11.46 2.79 -9.85
CA SER A 187 -12.72 2.80 -9.11
C SER A 187 -12.50 2.55 -7.62
N ASP A 188 -11.64 1.60 -7.24
CA ASP A 188 -11.31 1.36 -5.84
C ASP A 188 -10.62 2.57 -5.20
N LEU A 189 -9.67 3.20 -5.89
CA LEU A 189 -8.96 4.38 -5.39
C LEU A 189 -9.93 5.55 -5.15
N LEU A 190 -10.87 5.78 -6.08
CA LEU A 190 -11.89 6.80 -5.92
C LEU A 190 -12.79 6.52 -4.72
N GLU A 191 -13.21 5.26 -4.54
CA GLU A 191 -14.06 4.88 -3.41
C GLU A 191 -13.31 4.95 -2.07
N ILE A 192 -12.01 4.65 -2.06
CA ILE A 192 -11.13 4.86 -0.90
C ILE A 192 -11.10 6.34 -0.51
N ILE A 193 -10.95 7.24 -1.49
CA ILE A 193 -10.97 8.69 -1.25
C ILE A 193 -12.32 9.10 -0.66
N ASN A 194 -13.43 8.68 -1.28
CA ASN A 194 -14.78 9.00 -0.82
C ASN A 194 -15.01 8.51 0.61
N THR A 195 -14.65 7.25 0.88
CA THR A 195 -14.76 6.63 2.21
C THR A 195 -14.03 7.46 3.28
N ILE A 196 -12.79 7.87 3.00
CA ILE A 196 -12.00 8.67 3.94
C ILE A 196 -12.59 10.08 4.10
N HIS A 197 -12.92 10.76 3.01
CA HIS A 197 -13.49 12.11 3.06
C HIS A 197 -14.85 12.15 3.77
N SER A 198 -15.70 11.14 3.56
CA SER A 198 -16.96 10.99 4.28
C SER A 198 -16.74 10.80 5.78
N ALA A 199 -15.76 9.98 6.19
CA ALA A 199 -15.44 9.77 7.61
C ALA A 199 -14.90 11.03 8.30
N HIS A 200 -14.30 11.96 7.55
CA HIS A 200 -13.77 13.23 8.05
C HIS A 200 -14.71 14.43 7.83
N HIS A 201 -15.86 14.22 7.18
CA HIS A 201 -16.76 15.29 6.75
C HIS A 201 -16.06 16.39 5.94
N GLY A 202 -15.07 16.02 5.12
CA GLY A 202 -14.30 16.98 4.33
C GLY A 202 -13.00 16.43 3.77
N ALA A 203 -12.34 17.26 2.96
CA ALA A 203 -11.07 16.93 2.34
C ALA A 203 -9.95 16.82 3.38
N VAL A 204 -9.24 15.71 3.36
CA VAL A 204 -8.02 15.48 4.15
C VAL A 204 -6.90 15.00 3.22
N PRO A 205 -5.62 15.24 3.57
CA PRO A 205 -4.50 14.77 2.77
C PRO A 205 -4.51 13.25 2.58
N ILE A 206 -4.58 12.80 1.33
CA ILE A 206 -4.44 11.38 0.94
C ILE A 206 -3.28 11.25 -0.05
N ILE A 207 -2.36 10.35 0.25
CA ILE A 207 -1.15 10.16 -0.53
C ILE A 207 -1.11 8.71 -0.98
N PHE A 208 -1.36 8.49 -2.26
CA PHE A 208 -1.12 7.20 -2.89
C PHE A 208 0.36 7.06 -3.21
N THR A 209 0.89 5.86 -3.03
CA THR A 209 2.25 5.51 -3.47
C THR A 209 2.28 4.06 -3.92
N VAL A 210 3.10 3.76 -4.92
CA VAL A 210 3.34 2.38 -5.33
C VAL A 210 4.53 1.84 -4.55
N SER A 211 4.39 0.65 -3.97
CA SER A 211 5.47 -0.02 -3.24
C SER A 211 6.60 -0.42 -4.19
N PRO A 212 7.87 -0.11 -3.88
CA PRO A 212 9.01 -0.60 -4.66
C PRO A 212 9.27 -2.10 -4.46
N ILE A 213 8.77 -2.68 -3.38
CA ILE A 213 9.09 -4.05 -2.96
C ILE A 213 8.60 -5.06 -4.01
N PRO A 214 9.48 -5.97 -4.48
CA PRO A 214 9.10 -7.06 -5.39
C PRO A 214 8.11 -8.04 -4.74
N LEU A 215 7.18 -8.56 -5.57
CA LEU A 215 6.25 -9.62 -5.17
C LEU A 215 6.99 -10.79 -4.49
N LYS A 216 6.41 -11.30 -3.39
CA LYS A 216 6.92 -12.51 -2.72
C LYS A 216 6.62 -13.78 -3.52
N THR A 217 5.43 -13.85 -4.07
CA THR A 217 4.88 -14.99 -4.81
C THR A 217 3.86 -14.45 -5.80
N SER A 218 3.64 -15.16 -6.90
CA SER A 218 2.57 -14.87 -7.86
C SER A 218 1.84 -16.16 -8.22
N GLY A 219 0.53 -16.07 -8.48
CA GLY A 219 -0.33 -17.18 -8.90
C GLY A 219 -0.30 -17.49 -10.39
N VAL A 220 0.55 -16.82 -11.17
CA VAL A 220 0.68 -17.04 -12.62
C VAL A 220 1.62 -18.22 -12.95
N PRO A 221 1.48 -18.84 -14.12
CA PRO A 221 2.36 -19.93 -14.57
C PRO A 221 3.69 -19.46 -15.17
N TYR A 222 4.00 -18.15 -15.13
CA TYR A 222 5.20 -17.55 -15.69
C TYR A 222 6.03 -16.83 -14.62
N ASP A 223 7.16 -16.26 -15.01
CA ASP A 223 8.11 -15.64 -14.09
C ASP A 223 7.46 -14.55 -13.21
N PRO A 224 7.59 -14.62 -11.86
CA PRO A 224 6.99 -13.65 -10.95
C PRO A 224 7.51 -12.22 -11.16
N ARG A 225 8.69 -12.04 -11.78
CA ARG A 225 9.22 -10.71 -12.15
C ARG A 225 8.35 -10.03 -13.22
N ILE A 226 7.82 -10.80 -14.17
CA ILE A 226 6.89 -10.29 -15.19
C ILE A 226 5.57 -9.89 -14.53
N ALA A 227 5.05 -10.71 -13.61
CA ALA A 227 3.85 -10.40 -12.84
C ALA A 227 4.03 -9.15 -11.96
N ASN A 228 5.22 -8.98 -11.38
CA ASN A 228 5.57 -7.79 -10.60
C ASN A 228 5.51 -6.54 -11.47
N VAL A 229 6.18 -6.52 -12.62
CA VAL A 229 6.15 -5.38 -13.55
C VAL A 229 4.71 -5.07 -13.96
N ARG A 230 3.93 -6.07 -14.41
CA ARG A 230 2.51 -5.91 -14.76
C ARG A 230 1.72 -5.25 -13.63
N SER A 231 1.92 -5.71 -12.39
CA SER A 231 1.22 -5.14 -11.24
C SER A 231 1.56 -3.69 -10.98
N LYS A 232 2.84 -3.33 -10.99
CA LYS A 232 3.25 -1.93 -10.75
C LYS A 232 2.77 -1.03 -11.89
N SER A 233 2.86 -1.48 -13.14
CA SER A 233 2.36 -0.76 -14.31
C SER A 233 0.85 -0.49 -14.23
N ASN A 234 0.04 -1.49 -13.87
CA ASN A 234 -1.41 -1.31 -13.71
C ASN A 234 -1.74 -0.28 -12.60
N LEU A 235 -1.03 -0.34 -11.47
CA LEU A 235 -1.25 0.59 -10.35
C LEU A 235 -0.84 2.03 -10.71
N VAL A 236 0.32 2.22 -11.32
CA VAL A 236 0.80 3.54 -11.77
C VAL A 236 -0.16 4.12 -12.80
N ALA A 237 -0.56 3.34 -13.81
CA ALA A 237 -1.51 3.78 -14.82
C ALA A 237 -2.84 4.23 -14.19
N ALA A 238 -3.42 3.43 -13.29
CA ALA A 238 -4.68 3.75 -12.63
C ALA A 238 -4.62 5.02 -11.77
N ILE A 239 -3.50 5.24 -11.06
CA ILE A 239 -3.31 6.46 -10.24
C ILE A 239 -3.23 7.69 -11.14
N HIS A 240 -2.49 7.62 -12.25
CA HIS A 240 -2.37 8.76 -13.16
C HIS A 240 -3.67 9.02 -13.92
N GLU A 241 -4.37 7.99 -14.40
CA GLU A 241 -5.70 8.14 -15.02
C GLU A 241 -6.71 8.77 -14.04
N LEU A 242 -6.75 8.31 -12.78
CA LEU A 242 -7.59 8.92 -11.74
C LEU A 242 -7.31 10.42 -11.64
N PHE A 243 -6.04 10.80 -11.70
CA PHE A 243 -5.65 12.18 -11.53
C PHE A 243 -5.94 13.07 -12.72
N ASP A 244 -5.80 12.55 -13.93
CA ASP A 244 -6.13 13.25 -15.16
C ASP A 244 -7.65 13.46 -15.28
N GLU A 245 -8.45 12.47 -14.84
CA GLU A 245 -9.92 12.55 -14.85
C GLU A 245 -10.50 13.40 -13.71
N HIS A 246 -9.78 13.50 -12.59
CA HIS A 246 -10.22 14.22 -11.40
C HIS A 246 -9.23 15.32 -10.97
N PRO A 247 -9.07 16.39 -11.77
CA PRO A 247 -8.19 17.52 -11.45
C PRO A 247 -8.59 18.26 -10.16
N GLU A 248 -9.85 18.15 -9.72
CA GLU A 248 -10.42 18.77 -8.52
C GLU A 248 -9.94 18.15 -7.20
N LEU A 249 -9.34 16.96 -7.22
CA LEU A 249 -8.84 16.27 -6.03
C LEU A 249 -7.54 16.88 -5.47
N GLU A 250 -7.57 18.13 -5.04
CA GLU A 250 -6.40 18.88 -4.56
C GLU A 250 -5.80 18.36 -3.25
N SER A 251 -6.59 17.65 -2.42
CA SER A 251 -6.11 17.01 -1.19
C SER A 251 -5.46 15.65 -1.45
N VAL A 252 -5.52 15.14 -2.68
CA VAL A 252 -5.03 13.82 -3.06
C VAL A 252 -3.78 13.96 -3.93
N SER A 253 -2.75 13.17 -3.64
CA SER A 253 -1.51 13.20 -4.43
C SER A 253 -0.87 11.82 -4.55
N TYR A 254 -0.01 11.67 -5.55
CA TYR A 254 0.87 10.51 -5.68
C TYR A 254 2.24 10.86 -5.07
N PHE A 255 2.88 9.94 -4.38
CA PHE A 255 4.28 10.03 -4.02
C PHE A 255 5.05 8.96 -4.79
N PRO A 256 6.04 9.33 -5.63
CA PRO A 256 6.68 8.41 -6.58
C PRO A 256 7.76 7.54 -5.92
N ALA A 257 7.43 6.85 -4.82
CA ALA A 257 8.40 6.02 -4.12
C ALA A 257 8.92 4.88 -5.02
N PHE A 258 8.06 4.28 -5.84
CA PHE A 258 8.44 3.21 -6.76
C PHE A 258 9.53 3.69 -7.73
N GLU A 259 9.30 4.79 -8.42
CA GLU A 259 10.19 5.38 -9.42
C GLU A 259 11.54 5.78 -8.79
N MET A 260 11.51 6.33 -7.57
CA MET A 260 12.73 6.68 -6.85
C MET A 260 13.67 5.48 -6.64
N PHE A 261 13.17 4.24 -6.58
CA PHE A 261 14.00 3.04 -6.46
C PHE A 261 14.66 2.59 -7.77
N PHE A 262 14.08 2.94 -8.92
CA PHE A 262 14.52 2.40 -10.21
C PHE A 262 15.09 3.46 -11.17
N GLN A 263 14.79 4.75 -10.96
CA GLN A 263 15.15 5.83 -11.90
C GLN A 263 16.23 6.79 -11.37
N SER A 264 16.71 6.62 -10.14
CA SER A 264 17.75 7.49 -9.59
C SER A 264 19.13 7.11 -10.14
N SER A 265 19.79 8.07 -10.81
CA SER A 265 21.10 7.91 -11.46
C SER A 265 22.28 7.73 -10.50
N SER A 266 22.06 7.86 -9.19
CA SER A 266 23.14 7.88 -8.20
C SER A 266 22.63 7.33 -6.87
N LEU A 267 22.60 6.01 -6.68
CA LEU A 267 22.34 5.44 -5.35
C LEU A 267 23.14 4.17 -5.04
N PRO A 268 23.49 3.98 -3.74
CA PRO A 268 23.95 2.71 -3.17
C PRO A 268 22.90 1.60 -3.37
N THR A 269 23.30 0.36 -3.10
CA THR A 269 22.44 -0.84 -3.19
C THR A 269 21.10 -0.59 -2.49
N ALA A 270 20.05 -0.35 -3.29
CA ALA A 270 18.68 -0.10 -2.81
C ALA A 270 18.09 -1.31 -2.06
N TRP A 271 18.70 -2.48 -2.29
CA TRP A 271 18.31 -3.77 -1.79
C TRP A 271 19.40 -4.34 -0.88
N GLN A 272 18.98 -5.05 0.15
CA GLN A 272 19.83 -5.96 0.91
C GLN A 272 20.29 -7.11 0.00
N HIS A 273 21.13 -8.01 0.52
CA HIS A 273 21.73 -9.09 -0.24
C HIS A 273 20.71 -10.05 -0.91
N ASP A 274 19.46 -10.08 -0.42
CA ASP A 274 18.37 -10.90 -0.94
C ASP A 274 17.65 -10.30 -2.17
N GLY A 275 17.96 -9.06 -2.55
CA GLY A 275 17.34 -8.36 -3.66
C GLY A 275 15.86 -7.99 -3.46
N ARG A 276 15.32 -8.09 -2.23
CA ARG A 276 13.90 -7.83 -1.93
C ARG A 276 13.67 -6.93 -0.72
N HIS A 277 14.47 -7.08 0.34
CA HIS A 277 14.43 -6.16 1.47
C HIS A 277 15.22 -4.90 1.17
N VAL A 278 14.73 -3.77 1.65
CA VAL A 278 15.31 -2.45 1.36
C VAL A 278 16.38 -2.09 2.38
N THR A 279 17.40 -1.36 1.95
CA THR A 279 18.41 -0.83 2.87
C THR A 279 17.86 0.37 3.66
N ALA A 280 18.40 0.58 4.87
CA ALA A 280 18.03 1.73 5.70
C ALA A 280 18.35 3.06 5.01
N GLU A 281 19.51 3.15 4.35
CA GLU A 281 19.94 4.32 3.57
C GLU A 281 18.93 4.66 2.47
N LYS A 282 18.43 3.64 1.77
CA LYS A 282 17.46 3.85 0.70
C LYS A 282 16.10 4.33 1.22
N ILE A 283 15.63 3.76 2.32
CA ILE A 283 14.41 4.25 2.98
C ILE A 283 14.60 5.69 3.46
N ASP A 284 15.73 6.01 4.07
CA ASP A 284 16.03 7.36 4.55
C ASP A 284 16.02 8.38 3.40
N SER A 285 16.66 8.06 2.26
CA SER A 285 16.64 8.92 1.07
C SER A 285 15.21 9.19 0.57
N VAL A 286 14.36 8.17 0.56
CA VAL A 286 12.98 8.24 0.06
C VAL A 286 12.10 9.02 1.04
N CYS A 287 12.24 8.78 2.34
CA CYS A 287 11.50 9.52 3.35
C CYS A 287 11.94 11.00 3.43
N ARG A 288 13.23 11.32 3.25
CA ARG A 288 13.69 12.72 3.16
C ARG A 288 13.08 13.44 1.95
N MET A 289 12.94 12.76 0.82
CA MET A 289 12.22 13.32 -0.32
C MET A 289 10.76 13.59 0.02
N PHE A 290 10.08 12.67 0.70
CA PHE A 290 8.70 12.87 1.16
C PHE A 290 8.59 14.10 2.07
N ILE A 291 9.47 14.25 3.07
CA ILE A 291 9.54 15.45 3.90
C ILE A 291 9.72 16.71 3.03
N SER A 292 10.63 16.65 2.04
CA SER A 292 10.91 17.79 1.17
C SER A 292 9.69 18.23 0.33
N ILE A 293 8.78 17.29 0.06
CA ILE A 293 7.56 17.52 -0.71
C ILE A 293 6.42 18.01 0.20
N TYR A 294 6.22 17.37 1.35
CA TYR A 294 4.98 17.50 2.13
C TYR A 294 5.11 18.38 3.38
N ALA A 295 6.31 18.59 3.92
CA ALA A 295 6.50 19.34 5.16
C ALA A 295 6.28 20.85 5.00
N LYS A 296 5.51 21.48 5.90
CA LYS A 296 5.42 22.96 6.00
C LYS A 296 6.77 23.58 6.29
N ASN A 297 7.46 23.03 7.29
CA ASN A 297 8.80 23.43 7.68
C ASN A 297 9.73 22.20 7.67
N LYS A 298 10.64 22.15 6.69
CA LYS A 298 11.56 21.02 6.49
C LYS A 298 12.60 20.91 7.61
N GLU A 299 13.00 22.03 8.21
CA GLU A 299 14.07 22.07 9.23
C GLU A 299 13.69 21.26 10.47
N GLN A 300 12.39 21.17 10.77
CA GLN A 300 11.85 20.36 11.86
C GLN A 300 12.10 18.85 11.69
N PHE A 301 12.59 18.43 10.52
CA PHE A 301 12.82 17.04 10.13
C PHE A 301 14.29 16.74 9.81
N ASN A 302 15.23 17.65 10.12
CA ASN A 302 16.66 17.46 9.86
C ASN A 302 17.38 16.58 10.90
N LYS A 303 16.66 16.02 11.87
CA LYS A 303 17.24 15.12 12.89
C LYS A 303 17.94 13.94 12.21
N ASN A 304 19.19 13.69 12.57
CA ASN A 304 19.86 12.44 12.25
C ASN A 304 19.22 11.32 13.07
N ILE A 305 18.69 10.32 12.39
CA ILE A 305 18.06 9.16 13.01
C ILE A 305 18.91 7.92 12.73
N ASN A 306 19.09 7.08 13.74
CA ASN A 306 19.68 5.76 13.55
C ASN A 306 18.56 4.80 13.11
N PHE A 307 18.20 4.88 11.83
CA PHE A 307 17.14 4.03 11.27
C PHE A 307 17.70 2.67 10.88
N ILE A 308 17.07 1.60 11.35
CA ILE A 308 17.45 0.23 11.03
C ILE A 308 16.25 -0.47 10.40
N VAL A 309 16.49 -1.04 9.23
CA VAL A 309 15.59 -2.03 8.62
C VAL A 309 16.08 -3.39 9.09
N PRO A 310 15.27 -4.19 9.80
CA PRO A 310 15.68 -5.54 10.18
C PRO A 310 16.13 -6.33 8.95
N GLU A 311 17.26 -7.02 9.08
CA GLU A 311 17.62 -8.07 8.13
C GLU A 311 16.67 -9.25 8.33
N VAL A 312 16.31 -9.90 7.23
CA VAL A 312 15.45 -11.10 7.22
C VAL A 312 16.28 -12.32 6.88
#